data_AF-A0A7I8EX54-F1
#
_entry.id   AF-A0A7I8EX54-F1
#
_cell.length_a   1.000
_cell.length_b   1.000
_cell.length_c   1.000
_cell.angle_alpha   90.00
_cell.angle_beta   90.00
_cell.angle_gamma   90.00
#
_symmetry.space_group_name_H-M   'P 1'
#
loop_
_entity.id
_entity.type
_entity.pdbx_description
1 polymer ?
#
loop_
_entity_poly.entity_id
_entity_poly.type
_entity_poly.pdbx_seq_one_letter_code
_entity_poly.pdbx_strand_id
1 'polypeptide(L)' 'MAESQERWYNRQAIERLAQHIPFEGDLACKSEMIEMLRGLVIHHGREMDPELFGFEARIELERLGLWQRIGHTES' A
#
# COMPACT_ATOMS: atom_id res chain seq x y z
N MET A 1 -7.49 19.35 5.65
CA MET A 1 -6.57 19.79 4.58
C MET A 1 -6.74 18.82 3.42
N ALA A 2 -6.82 19.31 2.18
CA ALA A 2 -6.92 18.41 1.03
C ALA A 2 -5.60 17.63 0.86
N GLU A 3 -5.72 16.33 0.58
CA GLU A 3 -4.57 15.48 0.22
C GLU A 3 -3.88 16.09 -1.01
N SER A 4 -2.54 16.20 -1.00
CA SER A 4 -1.81 16.60 -2.19
C SER A 4 -1.99 15.55 -3.29
N GLN A 5 -1.99 15.98 -4.55
CA GLN A 5 -2.11 15.07 -5.70
C GLN A 5 -1.07 13.93 -5.69
N GLU A 6 0.17 14.21 -5.29
CA GLU A 6 1.23 13.19 -5.17
C GLU A 6 0.90 12.12 -4.11
N ARG A 7 0.50 12.54 -2.89
CA ARG A 7 0.03 11.61 -1.85
C ARG A 7 -1.15 10.77 -2.31
N TRP A 8 -2.11 11.40 -2.98
CA TRP A 8 -3.25 10.69 -3.56
C TRP A 8 -2.81 9.63 -4.57
N TYR A 9 -1.89 9.96 -5.49
CA TYR A 9 -1.36 9.00 -6.45
C TYR A 9 -0.64 7.83 -5.78
N ASN A 10 0.21 8.11 -4.79
CA ASN A 10 0.93 7.07 -4.06
C ASN A 10 -0.01 6.16 -3.29
N ARG A 11 -1.05 6.72 -2.64
CA ARG A 11 -2.07 5.93 -1.96
C ARG A 11 -2.83 5.03 -2.93
N GLN A 12 -3.24 5.57 -4.08
CA GLN A 12 -3.93 4.79 -5.11
C GLN A 12 -3.03 3.70 -5.73
N ALA A 13 -1.72 3.95 -5.87
CA ALA A 13 -0.78 2.93 -6.34
C ALA A 13 -0.67 1.77 -5.34
N ILE A 14 -0.53 2.07 -4.03
CA ILE A 14 -0.51 1.07 -2.97
C ILE A 14 -1.81 0.26 -2.94
N GLU A 15 -2.96 0.96 -2.97
CA GLU A 15 -4.28 0.32 -2.91
C GLU A 15 -4.51 -0.64 -4.08
N ARG A 16 -4.22 -0.21 -5.32
CA ARG A 16 -4.39 -1.04 -6.51
C ARG A 16 -3.44 -2.24 -6.54
N LEU A 17 -2.19 -2.04 -6.14
CA LEU A 17 -1.22 -3.15 -6.07
C LEU A 17 -1.66 -4.18 -5.02
N ALA A 18 -2.05 -3.73 -3.83
CA ALA A 18 -2.53 -4.62 -2.77
C ALA A 18 -3.80 -5.39 -3.17
N GLN A 19 -4.71 -4.78 -3.94
CA GLN A 19 -5.89 -5.47 -4.47
C GLN A 19 -5.54 -6.48 -5.57
N HIS A 20 -4.50 -6.22 -6.37
CA HIS A 20 -4.13 -7.07 -7.50
C HIS A 20 -3.26 -8.27 -7.12
N ILE A 21 -2.26 -8.09 -6.25
CA ILE A 21 -1.27 -9.13 -5.87
C ILE A 21 -1.91 -10.49 -5.52
N PRO A 22 -3.02 -10.58 -4.75
CA PRO A 22 -3.64 -11.87 -4.43
C PRO A 22 -3.97 -12.72 -5.66
N PHE A 23 -4.38 -12.08 -6.76
CA PHE A 23 -4.85 -12.73 -7.99
C PHE A 23 -3.75 -12.93 -9.04
N GLU A 24 -2.55 -12.38 -8.82
CA GLU A 24 -1.43 -12.60 -9.73
C GLU A 24 -0.99 -14.07 -9.67
N GLY A 25 -1.00 -14.72 -10.84
CA GLY A 25 -0.73 -16.14 -11.03
C GLY A 25 0.71 -16.43 -11.40
N ASP A 26 1.41 -15.46 -12.01
CA ASP A 26 2.85 -15.57 -12.25
C ASP A 26 3.61 -15.23 -10.96
N LEU A 27 4.32 -16.21 -10.41
CA LEU A 27 5.08 -16.05 -9.17
C LEU A 27 6.21 -15.03 -9.28
N ALA A 28 6.84 -14.89 -10.44
CA ALA A 28 7.90 -13.91 -10.65
C ALA A 28 7.32 -12.50 -10.61
N CYS A 29 6.27 -12.26 -11.40
CA CYS A 29 5.53 -11.00 -11.42
C CYS A 29 4.98 -10.64 -10.04
N LYS A 30 4.37 -11.60 -9.34
CA LYS A 30 3.84 -11.42 -7.98
C LYS A 30 4.92 -10.98 -7.00
N SER A 31 6.11 -11.57 -7.08
CA SER A 31 7.24 -11.18 -6.23
C SER A 31 7.70 -9.75 -6.52
N GLU A 32 7.79 -9.35 -7.79
CA GLU A 32 8.14 -7.98 -8.17
C GLU A 32 7.10 -6.97 -7.66
N MET A 33 5.81 -7.27 -7.81
CA MET A 33 4.73 -6.43 -7.31
C MET A 33 4.77 -6.27 -5.78
N ILE A 34 5.08 -7.34 -5.04
CA ILE A 34 5.23 -7.27 -3.57
C ILE A 34 6.38 -6.34 -3.19
N GLU A 35 7.51 -6.40 -3.89
CA GLU A 35 8.65 -5.53 -3.60
C GLU A 35 8.39 -4.07 -4.02
N MET A 36 7.67 -3.84 -5.13
CA MET A 36 7.17 -2.51 -5.49
C MET A 36 6.23 -1.95 -4.42
N LEU A 37 5.26 -2.75 -3.96
CA LEU A 37 4.33 -2.37 -2.89
C LEU A 37 5.09 -2.03 -1.60
N ARG A 38 6.07 -2.86 -1.23
CA ARG A 38 6.94 -2.62 -0.07
C ARG A 38 7.66 -1.27 -0.19
N GLY A 39 8.26 -0.97 -1.34
CA GLY A 39 8.91 0.31 -1.59
C GLY A 39 7.96 1.49 -1.41
N LEU A 40 6.77 1.44 -2.03
CA LEU A 40 5.76 2.49 -1.91
C LEU A 40 5.33 2.72 -0.46
N VAL A 41 5.06 1.65 0.29
CA VAL A 41 4.65 1.75 1.70
C VAL A 41 5.78 2.32 2.56
N ILE A 42 7.02 1.90 2.35
CA ILE A 42 8.18 2.42 3.11
C ILE A 42 8.38 3.92 2.87
N HIS A 43 8.27 4.37 1.62
CA HIS A 43 8.56 5.76 1.27
C HIS A 43 7.39 6.71 1.50
N HIS A 44 6.15 6.25 1.37
CA HIS A 44 4.98 7.13 1.36
C HIS A 44 3.91 6.77 2.39
N GLY A 45 3.94 5.58 2.99
CA GLY A 45 2.86 5.08 3.85
C GLY A 45 2.63 5.89 5.13
N ARG A 46 3.69 6.45 5.72
CA ARG A 46 3.63 7.14 7.03
C ARG A 46 2.69 8.35 7.06
N GLU A 47 2.56 9.04 5.93
CA GLU A 47 1.76 10.26 5.80
C GLU A 47 0.33 9.99 5.31
N MET A 48 -0.02 8.74 5.06
CA MET A 48 -1.33 8.35 4.54
C MET A 48 -2.32 8.11 5.67
N ASP A 49 -3.58 8.41 5.40
CA ASP A 49 -4.68 8.07 6.28
C ASP A 49 -5.11 6.60 6.06
N PRO A 50 -4.98 5.72 7.07
CA PRO A 50 -5.38 4.32 6.96
C PRO A 50 -6.87 4.13 6.65
N GLU A 51 -7.74 5.07 7.04
CA GLU A 51 -9.19 4.97 6.81
C GLU A 51 -9.57 5.13 5.33
N LEU A 52 -8.65 5.63 4.50
CA LEU A 52 -8.85 5.80 3.06
C LEU A 52 -8.53 4.54 2.23
N PHE A 53 -8.14 3.43 2.87
CA PHE A 53 -7.88 2.16 2.19
C PHE A 53 -9.11 1.26 2.25
N GLY A 54 -9.48 0.68 1.11
CA GLY A 54 -10.51 -0.37 1.05
C GLY A 54 -10.13 -1.64 1.81
N PHE A 55 -11.16 -2.41 2.21
CA PHE A 55 -11.01 -3.65 2.99
C PHE A 55 -10.02 -4.65 2.37
N GLU A 56 -10.10 -4.89 1.06
CA GLU A 56 -9.23 -5.85 0.36
C GLU A 56 -7.75 -5.45 0.42
N ALA A 57 -7.46 -4.17 0.20
CA ALA A 57 -6.10 -3.64 0.27
C ALA A 57 -5.55 -3.78 1.70
N ARG A 58 -6.37 -3.45 2.71
CA ARG A 58 -5.99 -3.60 4.12
C ARG A 58 -5.64 -5.05 4.46
N ILE A 59 -6.46 -6.02 4.07
CA ILE A 59 -6.19 -7.44 4.34
C ILE A 59 -4.86 -7.88 3.74
N GLU A 60 -4.58 -7.48 2.50
CA GLU A 60 -3.32 -7.84 1.86
C GLU A 60 -2.11 -7.14 2.52
N LEU A 61 -2.24 -5.86 2.88
CA LEU A 61 -1.22 -5.12 3.60
C LEU A 61 -0.95 -5.71 4.99
N GLU A 62 -1.98 -6.22 5.68
CA GLU A 62 -1.84 -6.97 6.94
C GLU A 62 -1.12 -8.31 6.70
N ARG A 63 -1.54 -9.09 5.68
CA ARG A 63 -0.92 -10.37 5.30
C ARG A 63 0.57 -10.23 4.99
N LEU A 64 0.96 -9.11 4.37
CA LEU A 64 2.35 -8.79 4.02
C LEU A 64 3.14 -8.08 5.14
N GLY A 65 2.52 -7.79 6.29
CA GLY A 65 3.17 -7.08 7.40
C GLY A 65 3.53 -5.62 7.08
N LEU A 66 2.80 -5.00 6.14
CA LEU A 66 2.99 -3.63 5.67
C LEU A 66 2.04 -2.64 6.35
N TRP A 67 0.90 -3.10 6.85
CA TRP A 67 -0.15 -2.25 7.44
C TRP A 67 0.36 -1.35 8.58
N GLN A 68 1.23 -1.86 9.45
CA GLN A 68 1.80 -1.12 10.59
C GLN A 68 2.69 0.06 10.19
N ARG A 69 2.93 0.29 8.90
CA ARG A 69 3.70 1.44 8.38
C ARG A 69 2.81 2.55 7.82
N ILE A 70 1.49 2.36 7.77
CA ILE A 70 0.55 3.34 7.23
C ILE A 70 0.01 4.22 8.35
N GLY A 71 0.05 5.54 8.17
CA GLY A 71 -0.48 6.51 9.15
C GLY A 71 0.31 6.69 10.44
N HIS A 72 1.46 6.02 10.58
CA HIS A 72 2.35 6.20 11.71
C HIS A 72 3.37 7.30 11.42
N THR A 73 3.05 8.52 11.85
CA THR A 73 4.04 9.58 12.06
C THR A 73 4.55 9.38 13.50
N GLU A 74 5.74 8.81 13.69
CA GLU A 74 6.34 8.76 15.03
C GLU A 74 6.45 10.19 15.58
N SER A 75 5.99 10.36 16.82
CA SER A 75 6.15 11.58 17.64
C SER A 75 7.58 11.70 18.15
#